data_AF-A0AAU1ZMA8-F1
#
_entry.id   AF-A0AAU1ZMA8-F1
#
_cell.length_a   1.000
_cell.length_b   1.000
_cell.length_c   1.000
_cell.angle_alpha   90.00
_cell.angle_beta   90.00
_cell.angle_gamma   90.00
#
_symmetry.space_group_name_H-M   'P 1'
#
loop_
_entity.id
_entity.type
_entity.pdbx_description
1 polymer ?
#
loop_
_entity_poly.entity_id
_entity_poly.type
_entity_poly.pdbx_seq_one_letter_code
_entity_poly.pdbx_strand_id
1 'polypeptide(L)'
;MTGFQALATASTALVDLDPYRFPAAFIDDRSEEMSTACCATAFGDYPLPASEPSSRPSIRLEPADRRRLELLAALTAAGVAPLPGDLEAIEVLCTLDDATHIALRRWLDRFGNV
;
A
#
# COMPACT_ATOMS: atom_id res chain seq x y z
N MET A 1 -61.13 4.55 9.48
CA MET A 1 -60.20 4.91 8.39
C MET A 1 -58.85 4.30 8.77
N THR A 2 -58.42 3.26 8.02
CA THR A 2 -57.04 2.67 7.91
C THR A 2 -56.28 2.37 9.21
N GLY A 3 -55.89 1.15 9.61
CA GLY A 3 -55.56 -0.06 8.85
C GLY A 3 -54.04 -0.25 8.80
N PHE A 4 -53.41 -0.77 9.85
CA PHE A 4 -51.98 -1.12 9.85
C PHE A 4 -51.78 -2.37 9.00
N GLN A 5 -51.39 -2.18 7.73
CA GLN A 5 -50.97 -3.29 6.89
C GLN A 5 -49.56 -3.71 7.30
N ALA A 6 -49.50 -4.86 7.96
CA ALA A 6 -48.31 -5.67 8.07
C ALA A 6 -47.79 -5.95 6.66
N LEU A 7 -46.49 -5.71 6.45
CA LEU A 7 -45.79 -6.03 5.20
C LEU A 7 -45.65 -7.56 5.14
N ALA A 8 -46.72 -8.21 4.68
CA ALA A 8 -46.70 -9.60 4.28
C ALA A 8 -45.91 -9.73 2.99
N THR A 9 -44.82 -10.49 3.08
CA THR A 9 -44.25 -11.37 2.05
C THR A 9 -44.21 -10.80 0.63
N ALA A 10 -43.12 -10.11 0.30
CA ALA A 10 -42.58 -10.11 -1.05
C ALA A 10 -41.39 -11.08 -1.11
N SER A 11 -41.73 -12.37 -1.18
CA SER A 11 -40.82 -13.45 -1.56
C SER A 11 -40.48 -13.34 -3.05
N THR A 12 -39.72 -12.33 -3.47
CA THR A 12 -39.18 -12.26 -4.84
C THR A 12 -37.95 -11.34 -4.94
N ALA A 13 -36.89 -11.62 -4.19
CA ALA A 13 -35.60 -10.92 -4.36
C ALA A 13 -34.38 -11.83 -4.22
N LEU A 14 -34.52 -13.15 -4.45
CA LEU A 14 -33.40 -14.10 -4.35
C LEU A 14 -32.56 -14.24 -5.63
N VAL A 15 -32.77 -13.40 -6.66
CA VAL A 15 -32.19 -13.67 -8.01
C VAL A 15 -31.09 -12.70 -8.45
N ASP A 16 -30.79 -11.61 -7.71
CA ASP A 16 -29.71 -10.67 -8.08
C ASP A 16 -28.61 -10.55 -7.00
N LEU A 17 -28.42 -11.61 -6.22
CA LEU A 17 -27.25 -11.73 -5.34
C LEU A 17 -26.16 -12.45 -6.13
N ASP A 18 -25.57 -11.74 -7.10
CA ASP A 18 -24.33 -12.18 -7.72
C ASP A 18 -23.27 -12.37 -6.61
N PRO A 19 -22.74 -13.59 -6.40
CA PRO A 19 -21.80 -13.90 -5.32
C PRO A 19 -20.54 -13.05 -5.34
N TYR A 20 -20.17 -12.52 -6.50
CA TYR A 20 -19.01 -11.63 -6.64
C TYR A 20 -19.36 -10.15 -6.48
N ARG A 21 -20.64 -9.78 -6.58
CA ARG A 21 -21.14 -8.42 -6.35
C ARG A 21 -21.40 -8.15 -4.87
N PHE A 22 -21.89 -9.14 -4.14
CA PHE A 22 -22.13 -9.07 -2.70
C PHE A 22 -21.58 -10.30 -1.98
N PRO A 23 -20.28 -10.31 -1.61
CA PRO A 23 -19.65 -11.45 -0.92
C PRO A 23 -20.29 -11.83 0.42
N ALA A 24 -21.05 -10.91 1.03
CA ALA A 24 -21.75 -11.12 2.30
C ALA A 24 -23.10 -11.86 2.16
N ALA A 25 -23.53 -12.21 0.95
CA ALA A 25 -24.80 -12.89 0.69
C ALA A 25 -24.75 -14.42 0.89
N PHE A 26 -23.61 -14.98 1.33
CA PHE A 26 -23.55 -16.36 1.78
C PHE A 26 -24.30 -16.50 3.12
N ILE A 27 -25.61 -16.73 3.05
CA ILE A 27 -26.39 -17.15 4.21
C ILE A 27 -26.19 -18.66 4.36
N ASP A 28 -25.22 -19.04 5.19
CA ASP A 28 -25.12 -20.39 5.74
C ASP A 28 -26.26 -20.57 6.75
N ASP A 29 -27.20 -21.47 6.44
CA ASP A 29 -28.34 -21.82 7.29
C ASP A 29 -27.88 -22.72 8.45
N ARG A 30 -27.13 -22.13 9.40
CA ARG A 30 -26.74 -22.82 10.63
C ARG A 30 -26.94 -21.91 11.84
N SER A 31 -28.08 -22.13 12.48
CA SER A 31 -28.55 -21.47 13.70
C SER A 31 -27.50 -21.26 14.78
N GLU A 32 -27.64 -20.09 15.39
CA GLU A 32 -26.79 -19.39 16.33
C GLU A 32 -26.50 -20.10 17.66
N GLU A 33 -25.25 -20.02 18.13
CA GLU A 33 -24.96 -19.95 19.57
C GLU A 33 -23.94 -18.82 19.84
N MET A 34 -24.30 -18.00 20.82
CA MET A 34 -23.72 -16.72 21.20
C MET A 34 -22.19 -16.68 21.27
N SER A 35 -21.60 -15.64 20.66
CA SER A 35 -20.53 -14.86 21.30
C SER A 35 -20.34 -13.51 20.63
N THR A 36 -20.70 -12.47 21.36
CA THR A 36 -20.20 -11.12 21.12
C THR A 36 -18.70 -11.10 21.40
N ALA A 37 -17.88 -10.92 20.36
CA ALA A 37 -16.59 -10.26 20.44
C ALA A 37 -15.94 -10.17 19.06
N CYS A 38 -15.71 -8.92 18.66
CA CYS A 38 -14.71 -8.44 17.70
C CYS A 38 -14.67 -9.08 16.31
N CYS A 39 -15.03 -8.23 15.33
CA CYS A 39 -14.35 -8.09 14.04
C CYS A 39 -13.94 -9.44 13.44
N ALA A 40 -14.84 -10.05 12.66
CA ALA A 40 -14.50 -11.16 11.80
C ALA A 40 -13.38 -10.69 10.84
N THR A 41 -12.13 -10.91 11.23
CA THR A 41 -10.97 -10.78 10.35
C THR A 41 -11.21 -11.76 9.22
N ALA A 42 -11.43 -11.23 8.01
CA ALA A 42 -11.48 -12.02 6.80
C ALA A 42 -10.24 -12.93 6.78
N PHE A 43 -10.44 -14.22 6.52
CA PHE A 43 -9.38 -15.19 6.30
C PHE A 43 -8.43 -14.66 5.22
N GLY A 44 -7.33 -14.00 5.62
CA GLY A 44 -6.43 -13.32 4.70
C GLY A 44 -5.58 -12.21 5.33
N ASP A 45 -6.08 -11.55 6.39
CA ASP A 45 -5.37 -10.44 7.05
C ASP A 45 -4.39 -10.91 8.15
N TYR A 46 -3.62 -11.98 7.88
CA TYR A 46 -2.53 -12.35 8.78
C TYR A 46 -1.33 -11.45 8.46
N PRO A 47 -0.77 -10.71 9.43
CA PRO A 47 0.46 -9.97 9.22
C PRO A 47 1.55 -10.97 8.82
N LEU A 48 2.17 -10.75 7.65
CA LEU A 48 3.29 -11.57 7.21
C LEU A 48 4.38 -11.53 8.29
N PRO A 49 4.99 -12.68 8.63
CA PRO A 49 6.09 -12.70 9.59
C PRO A 49 7.21 -11.78 9.07
N ALA A 50 7.75 -10.96 9.98
CA ALA A 50 8.86 -10.08 9.64
C ALA A 50 10.01 -10.93 9.07
N SER A 51 10.56 -10.52 7.91
CA SER A 51 11.63 -11.30 7.28
C SER A 51 12.85 -11.38 8.20
N GLU A 52 13.24 -12.60 8.54
CA GLU A 52 14.41 -12.94 9.36
C GLU A 52 15.65 -12.18 8.86
N PRO A 53 16.37 -11.44 9.72
CA PRO A 53 17.50 -10.63 9.30
C PRO A 53 18.66 -11.48 8.75
N SER A 54 18.80 -12.74 9.18
CA SER A 54 19.82 -13.67 8.67
C SER A 54 19.49 -14.24 7.28
N SER A 55 18.22 -14.22 6.88
CA SER A 55 17.76 -14.65 5.56
C SER A 55 17.88 -13.53 4.51
N ARG A 56 18.29 -12.32 4.92
CA ARG A 56 18.51 -11.22 3.98
C ARG A 56 19.78 -11.50 3.18
N PRO A 57 19.71 -11.51 1.84
CA PRO A 57 20.89 -11.71 1.03
C PRO A 57 21.87 -10.57 1.32
N SER A 58 23.13 -10.90 1.57
CA SER A 58 24.21 -9.94 1.81
C SER A 58 24.63 -9.28 0.49
N ILE A 59 23.68 -8.59 -0.15
CA ILE A 59 23.91 -7.89 -1.40
C ILE A 59 24.66 -6.61 -1.09
N ARG A 60 25.89 -6.51 -1.59
CA ARG A 60 26.59 -5.23 -1.67
C ARG A 60 25.96 -4.47 -2.84
N LEU A 61 25.38 -3.32 -2.54
CA LEU A 61 24.92 -2.39 -3.57
C LEU A 61 26.12 -1.90 -4.37
N GLU A 62 25.97 -1.87 -5.69
CA GLU A 62 26.97 -1.20 -6.53
C GLU A 62 27.05 0.29 -6.14
N PRO A 63 28.24 0.92 -6.24
CA PRO A 63 28.39 2.33 -5.89
C PRO A 63 27.39 3.25 -6.60
N ALA A 64 27.07 2.96 -7.87
CA ALA A 64 26.08 3.69 -8.65
C ALA A 64 24.65 3.54 -8.08
N ASP A 65 24.26 2.33 -7.67
CA ASP A 65 22.94 2.08 -7.08
C ASP A 65 22.81 2.78 -5.72
N ARG A 66 23.88 2.77 -4.93
CA ARG A 66 23.93 3.53 -3.68
C ARG A 66 23.73 5.03 -3.93
N ARG A 67 24.43 5.61 -4.90
CA ARG A 67 24.29 7.02 -5.28
C ARG A 67 22.86 7.33 -5.73
N ARG A 68 22.26 6.46 -6.54
CA ARG A 68 20.87 6.57 -6.99
C ARG A 68 19.90 6.65 -5.82
N LEU A 69 20.03 5.73 -4.86
CA LEU A 69 19.18 5.71 -3.66
C LEU A 69 19.37 6.97 -2.80
N GLU A 70 20.61 7.40 -2.59
CA GLU A 70 20.91 8.62 -1.82
C GLU A 70 20.35 9.88 -2.49
N LEU A 71 20.45 9.99 -3.82
CA LEU A 71 19.90 11.11 -4.59
C LEU A 71 18.37 11.14 -4.53
N LEU A 72 17.71 10.01 -4.76
CA LEU A 72 16.24 9.90 -4.68
C LEU A 72 15.72 10.24 -3.27
N ALA A 73 16.43 9.80 -2.23
CA ALA A 73 16.10 10.16 -0.85
C ALA A 73 16.20 11.67 -0.61
N ALA A 74 17.27 12.32 -1.10
CA ALA A 74 17.44 13.77 -0.98
C ALA A 74 16.35 14.56 -1.74
N LEU A 75 16.01 14.12 -2.96
CA LEU A 75 14.94 14.73 -3.75
C LEU A 75 13.59 14.61 -3.05
N THR A 76 13.26 13.42 -2.52
CA THR A 76 12.03 13.17 -1.77
C THR A 76 11.96 14.02 -0.50
N ALA A 77 13.06 14.12 0.25
CA ALA A 77 13.15 14.95 1.44
C ALA A 77 12.99 16.45 1.13
N ALA A 78 13.47 16.89 -0.03
CA ALA A 78 13.24 18.25 -0.55
C ALA A 78 11.83 18.46 -1.13
N GLY A 79 10.96 17.45 -1.10
CA GLY A 79 9.61 17.53 -1.66
C GLY A 79 9.54 17.50 -3.19
N VAL A 80 10.64 17.12 -3.85
CA VAL A 80 10.73 17.01 -5.31
C VAL A 80 10.47 15.55 -5.70
N ALA A 81 9.28 15.27 -6.23
CA ALA A 81 8.98 13.97 -6.80
C ALA A 81 9.52 13.89 -8.23
N PRO A 82 10.51 13.02 -8.52
CA PRO A 82 11.04 12.88 -9.88
C PRO A 82 9.96 12.34 -10.82
N LEU A 83 9.81 12.98 -11.97
CA LEU A 83 8.88 12.56 -13.01
C LEU A 83 9.47 11.39 -13.81
N PRO A 84 8.65 10.61 -14.52
CA PRO A 84 9.15 9.54 -15.39
C PRO A 84 10.18 10.01 -16.43
N GLY A 85 10.10 11.28 -16.86
CA GLY A 85 11.05 11.90 -17.78
C GLY A 85 12.42 12.22 -17.17
N ASP A 86 12.53 12.24 -15.84
CA ASP A 86 13.76 12.60 -15.13
C ASP A 86 14.67 11.39 -14.89
N LEU A 87 14.21 10.17 -15.18
CA LEU A 87 14.95 8.93 -14.91
C LEU A 87 16.29 8.87 -15.63
N GLU A 88 16.34 9.27 -16.90
CA GLU A 88 17.58 9.34 -17.68
C GLU A 88 18.57 10.36 -17.09
N ALA A 89 18.05 11.52 -16.66
CA ALA A 89 18.88 12.53 -16.02
C ALA A 89 19.44 12.02 -14.69
N ILE A 90 18.63 11.31 -13.90
CA ILE A 90 19.07 10.68 -12.65
C ILE A 90 20.14 9.63 -12.93
N GLU A 91 20.02 8.82 -13.97
CA GLU A 91 21.02 7.82 -14.33
C GLU A 91 22.36 8.46 -14.72
N VAL A 92 22.33 9.51 -15.54
CA VAL A 92 23.54 10.28 -15.88
C VAL A 92 24.16 10.88 -14.62
N LEU A 93 23.36 11.48 -13.73
CA LEU A 93 23.87 12.01 -12.47
C LEU A 93 24.53 10.92 -11.62
N CYS A 94 23.97 9.70 -11.58
CA CYS A 94 24.52 8.55 -10.85
C CYS A 94 25.92 8.11 -11.31
N THR A 95 26.28 8.40 -12.57
CA THR A 95 27.63 8.11 -13.09
C THR A 95 28.71 9.08 -12.60
N LEU A 96 28.31 10.26 -12.10
CA LEU A 96 29.22 11.27 -11.58
C LEU A 96 29.91 10.80 -10.30
N ASP A 97 31.07 11.37 -10.02
CA ASP A 97 31.91 11.04 -8.87
C ASP A 97 31.25 11.38 -7.52
N ASP A 98 31.80 10.81 -6.44
CA ASP A 98 31.26 10.97 -5.08
C ASP A 98 31.30 12.41 -4.59
N ALA A 99 32.32 13.19 -4.95
CA ALA A 99 32.43 14.57 -4.48
C ALA A 99 31.32 15.44 -5.10
N THR A 100 31.03 15.22 -6.38
CA THR A 100 29.91 15.87 -7.08
C THR A 100 28.56 15.48 -6.46
N HIS A 101 28.36 14.21 -6.12
CA HIS A 101 27.14 13.76 -5.43
C HIS A 101 26.96 14.41 -4.06
N ILE A 102 28.03 14.51 -3.26
CA ILE A 102 28.00 15.15 -1.94
C ILE A 102 27.61 16.63 -2.08
N ALA A 103 28.14 17.33 -3.08
CA ALA A 103 27.79 18.72 -3.34
C ALA A 103 26.31 18.88 -3.72
N LEU A 104 25.80 18.03 -4.62
CA LEU A 104 24.39 17.99 -5.03
C LEU A 104 23.46 17.78 -3.83
N ARG A 105 23.75 16.78 -2.98
CA ARG A 105 22.97 16.52 -1.77
C ARG A 105 22.95 17.71 -0.83
N ARG A 106 24.11 18.32 -0.59
CA ARG A 106 24.22 19.53 0.26
C ARG A 106 23.38 20.69 -0.28
N TRP A 107 23.26 20.82 -1.60
CA TRP A 107 22.39 21.83 -2.21
C TRP A 107 20.91 21.50 -2.02
N LEU A 108 20.50 20.26 -2.30
CA LEU A 108 19.11 19.80 -2.12
C LEU A 108 18.64 19.95 -0.67
N ASP A 109 19.48 19.57 0.30
CA ASP A 109 19.19 19.71 1.73
C ASP A 109 19.02 21.18 2.16
N ARG A 110 19.68 22.11 1.45
CA ARG A 110 19.51 23.55 1.67
C ARG A 110 18.19 24.06 1.12
N PHE A 111 17.72 23.53 -0.01
CA PHE A 111 16.46 23.96 -0.63
C PHE A 111 15.23 23.42 0.10
N GLY A 112 15.31 22.24 0.75
CA GLY A 112 14.22 21.66 1.52
C GLY A 112 14.01 22.22 2.93
N ASN A 113 14.86 23.14 3.41
CA ASN A 113 14.81 23.73 4.75
C ASN A 113 14.21 25.16 4.79
N VAL A 114 13.41 25.52 3.79
CA VAL A 114 12.74 26.84 3.69
C VAL A 114 11.26 26.72 4.04
#